data_AF-I4EJB9-F1
#
_entry.id   AF-I4EJB9-F1
#
_cell.length_a   1.000
_cell.length_b   1.000
_cell.length_c   1.000
_cell.angle_alpha   90.00
_cell.angle_beta   90.00
_cell.angle_gamma   90.00
#
_symmetry.space_group_name_H-M   'P 1'
#
loop_
_entity.id
_entity.type
_entity.pdbx_description
1 polymer ?
#
loop_
_entity_poly.entity_id
_entity_poly.type
_entity_poly.pdbx_seq_one_letter_code
_entity_poly.pdbx_strand_id
1 'polypeptide(L)'
;MTVFRNPVVRRIGTLVAALIGAYLLYLAAHPSSSARTAFISFIAGIALFSAVLAFLQRFYQPGHDEASSDEVTPVHEWKVARFLRRATDAAPFYLGIRLFLGYDWIHSGWEKLVNPAWTQTGEGVRAYWERAIQVPLPPARPPITYPAYRLFVQYMLDNGWHTWFAKFVVVGELLVGIGLLVGGLTAIAAAFGLLMNFSFVYAGTASTNPTLIILEAVIIYGWLVAGWWGLDRFLLPLLHLERSGEWRPVGPRRREREHV
;
A
#
# COMPACT_ATOMS: atom_id res chain seq x y z
N MET A 1 17.34 -29.23 -4.10
CA MET A 1 15.92 -28.84 -3.93
C MET A 1 15.34 -29.10 -2.51
N THR A 2 16.08 -29.70 -1.59
CA THR A 2 15.62 -30.06 -0.23
C THR A 2 15.50 -28.89 0.75
N VAL A 3 16.35 -27.86 0.63
CA VAL A 3 16.40 -26.70 1.56
C VAL A 3 15.09 -25.87 1.55
N PHE A 4 14.43 -25.73 0.40
CA PHE A 4 13.21 -24.93 0.26
C PHE A 4 11.91 -25.64 0.67
N ARG A 5 11.99 -26.91 1.12
CA ARG A 5 10.82 -27.55 1.75
C ARG A 5 10.47 -26.90 3.08
N ASN A 6 11.46 -26.32 3.77
CA ASN A 6 11.24 -25.61 5.03
C ASN A 6 10.53 -24.26 4.77
N PRO A 7 9.31 -24.04 5.31
CA PRO A 7 8.56 -22.80 5.09
C PRO A 7 9.25 -21.56 5.67
N VAL A 8 10.02 -21.70 6.75
CA VAL A 8 10.77 -20.58 7.36
C VAL A 8 11.87 -20.11 6.41
N VAL A 9 12.64 -21.04 5.84
CA VAL A 9 13.71 -20.71 4.89
C VAL A 9 13.15 -20.02 3.65
N ARG A 10 12.00 -20.49 3.14
CA ARG A 10 11.32 -19.82 2.02
C ARG A 10 10.93 -18.40 2.38
N ARG A 11 10.25 -18.19 3.52
CA ARG A 11 9.75 -16.89 3.96
C ARG A 11 10.87 -15.88 4.22
N ILE A 12 11.98 -16.31 4.82
CA ILE A 12 13.15 -15.45 5.04
C ILE A 12 13.83 -15.13 3.71
N GLY A 13 14.04 -16.12 2.84
CA GLY A 13 14.65 -15.90 1.52
C GLY A 13 13.83 -14.95 0.65
N THR A 14 12.50 -15.10 0.65
CA THR A 14 11.61 -14.20 -0.10
C THR A 14 11.49 -12.83 0.54
N LEU A 15 11.61 -12.71 1.87
CA LEU A 15 11.72 -11.42 2.54
C LEU A 15 12.96 -10.67 2.06
N VAL A 16 14.14 -11.29 2.11
CA VAL A 16 15.39 -10.64 1.68
C VAL A 16 15.28 -10.16 0.23
N ALA A 17 14.75 -11.01 -0.66
CA ALA A 17 14.50 -10.63 -2.05
C ALA A 17 13.48 -9.48 -2.18
N ALA A 18 12.40 -9.49 -1.40
CA ALA A 18 11.41 -8.42 -1.39
C ALA A 18 12.00 -7.09 -0.87
N LEU A 19 12.89 -7.13 0.13
CA LEU A 19 13.60 -5.96 0.65
C LEU A 19 14.55 -5.36 -0.40
N ILE A 20 15.30 -6.20 -1.09
CA ILE A 20 16.16 -5.77 -2.21
C ILE A 20 15.28 -5.15 -3.31
N GLY A 21 14.16 -5.78 -3.64
CA GLY A 21 13.19 -5.24 -4.61
C GLY A 21 12.67 -3.86 -4.20
N ALA A 22 12.31 -3.70 -2.93
CA ALA A 22 11.85 -2.42 -2.38
C ALA A 22 12.94 -1.34 -2.45
N TYR A 23 14.19 -1.69 -2.10
CA TYR A 23 15.31 -0.78 -2.20
C TYR A 23 15.61 -0.36 -3.65
N LEU A 24 15.45 -1.28 -4.60
CA LEU A 24 15.58 -0.95 -6.02
C LEU A 24 14.48 0.00 -6.50
N LEU A 25 13.24 -0.17 -6.04
CA LEU A 25 12.16 0.80 -6.33
C LEU A 25 12.44 2.17 -5.69
N TYR A 26 13.02 2.19 -4.49
CA TYR A 26 13.49 3.42 -3.86
C TYR A 26 14.54 4.13 -4.71
N LEU A 27 15.58 3.42 -5.16
CA LEU A 27 16.58 3.98 -6.06
C LEU A 27 15.97 4.46 -7.38
N ALA A 28 14.96 3.76 -7.89
CA ALA A 28 14.26 4.18 -9.10
C ALA A 28 13.50 5.50 -8.94
N ALA A 29 12.93 5.73 -7.75
CA ALA A 29 12.14 6.90 -7.42
C ALA A 29 12.99 8.09 -6.92
N HIS A 30 14.26 7.86 -6.56
CA HIS A 30 15.06 8.87 -5.88
C HIS A 30 15.46 10.03 -6.82
N PRO A 31 15.25 11.32 -6.44
CA PRO A 31 15.50 12.45 -7.34
C PRO A 31 16.94 12.61 -7.81
N SER A 32 17.91 12.14 -7.03
CA SER A 32 19.33 12.21 -7.37
C SER A 32 19.82 11.03 -8.22
N SER A 33 18.96 10.07 -8.53
CA SER A 33 19.32 8.93 -9.37
C SER A 33 19.50 9.36 -10.82
N SER A 34 20.61 8.95 -11.44
CA SER A 34 20.78 9.11 -12.89
C SER A 34 19.66 8.37 -13.65
N ALA A 35 19.28 8.85 -14.84
CA ALA A 35 18.24 8.20 -15.65
C ALA A 35 18.52 6.70 -15.88
N ARG A 36 19.80 6.34 -16.08
CA ARG A 36 20.23 4.93 -16.22
C ARG A 36 20.00 4.13 -14.94
N THR A 37 20.43 4.67 -13.79
CA THR A 37 20.22 4.03 -12.48
C THR A 37 18.74 3.85 -12.23
N ALA A 38 17.95 4.91 -12.43
CA ALA A 38 16.52 4.88 -12.18
C ALA A 38 15.82 3.80 -13.02
N PHE A 39 16.12 3.75 -14.32
CA PHE A 39 15.55 2.76 -15.23
C PHE A 39 15.94 1.31 -14.88
N ILE A 40 17.24 1.05 -14.65
CA ILE A 40 17.72 -0.30 -14.33
C ILE A 40 17.14 -0.77 -13.00
N SER A 41 17.16 0.08 -11.98
CA SER A 41 16.62 -0.25 -10.65
C SER A 41 15.11 -0.48 -10.70
N PHE A 42 14.37 0.27 -11.52
CA PHE A 42 12.94 0.05 -11.72
C PHE A 42 12.64 -1.34 -12.29
N ILE A 43 13.29 -1.69 -13.41
CA ILE A 43 13.10 -2.98 -14.08
C ILE A 43 13.57 -4.14 -13.19
N ALA A 44 14.73 -4.00 -12.54
CA ALA A 44 15.25 -5.02 -11.63
C ALA A 44 14.34 -5.21 -10.40
N GLY A 45 13.80 -4.12 -9.84
CA GLY A 45 12.85 -4.17 -8.74
C GLY A 45 11.57 -4.93 -9.13
N ILE A 46 10.95 -4.58 -10.25
CA ILE A 46 9.75 -5.27 -10.76
C ILE A 46 10.04 -6.76 -11.02
N ALA A 47 11.15 -7.06 -11.69
CA ALA A 47 11.55 -8.44 -11.99
C ALA A 47 11.72 -9.25 -10.70
N LEU A 48 12.32 -8.66 -9.68
CA LEU A 48 12.55 -9.33 -8.39
C LEU A 48 11.24 -9.55 -7.61
N PHE A 49 10.34 -8.56 -7.56
CA PHE A 49 9.02 -8.75 -6.97
C PHE A 49 8.20 -9.83 -7.69
N SER A 50 8.28 -9.85 -9.02
CA SER A 50 7.62 -10.86 -9.86
C SER A 50 8.21 -12.25 -9.62
N ALA A 51 9.54 -12.35 -9.49
CA ALA A 51 10.22 -13.61 -9.18
C ALA A 51 9.87 -14.11 -7.77
N VAL A 52 9.79 -13.24 -6.77
CA VAL A 52 9.32 -13.57 -5.41
C VAL A 52 7.90 -14.12 -5.45
N LEU A 53 6.99 -13.45 -6.14
CA LEU A 53 5.61 -13.87 -6.25
C LEU A 53 5.49 -15.24 -6.96
N ALA A 54 6.18 -15.41 -8.10
CA ALA A 54 6.21 -16.65 -8.85
C ALA A 54 6.82 -17.80 -8.03
N PHE A 55 7.88 -17.54 -7.27
CA PHE A 55 8.50 -18.53 -6.40
C PHE A 55 7.56 -18.97 -5.27
N LEU A 56 6.91 -18.04 -4.57
CA LEU A 56 5.98 -18.36 -3.49
C LEU A 56 4.78 -19.18 -3.99
N GLN A 57 4.27 -18.86 -5.18
CA GLN A 57 3.14 -19.58 -5.77
C GLN A 57 3.43 -21.05 -6.11
N ARG A 58 4.70 -21.43 -6.31
CA ARG A 58 5.07 -22.84 -6.55
C ARG A 58 4.80 -23.73 -5.34
N PHE A 59 4.78 -23.13 -4.14
CA PHE A 59 4.53 -23.84 -2.88
C PHE A 59 3.11 -23.61 -2.35
N TYR A 60 2.35 -22.70 -2.96
CA TYR A 60 0.99 -22.43 -2.57
C TYR A 60 0.04 -23.50 -3.12
N GLN A 61 -0.64 -24.18 -2.20
CA GLN A 61 -1.75 -25.08 -2.46
C GLN A 61 -3.05 -24.36 -2.05
N PRO A 62 -3.88 -23.91 -3.01
CA PRO A 62 -5.14 -23.27 -2.68
C PRO A 62 -6.07 -24.29 -2.00
N GLY A 63 -6.78 -23.84 -0.96
CA GLY A 63 -7.87 -24.63 -0.38
C GLY A 63 -9.05 -24.75 -1.33
N HIS A 64 -9.99 -25.63 -1.01
CA HIS A 64 -11.27 -25.71 -1.71
C HIS A 64 -12.27 -24.75 -1.06
N ASP A 65 -13.02 -24.02 -1.88
CA ASP A 65 -14.18 -23.28 -1.40
C ASP A 65 -15.38 -24.24 -1.47
N GLU A 66 -16.05 -24.48 -0.34
CA GLU A 66 -17.32 -25.20 -0.32
C GLU A 66 -18.41 -24.20 -0.71
N ALA A 67 -19.14 -24.50 -1.78
CA ALA A 67 -20.22 -23.64 -2.24
C ALA A 67 -21.32 -23.59 -1.18
N SER A 68 -21.85 -22.39 -0.89
CA SER A 68 -23.01 -22.27 -0.02
C SER A 68 -24.21 -22.97 -0.67
N SER A 69 -25.17 -23.47 0.13
CA SER A 69 -26.40 -24.09 -0.37
C SER A 69 -27.18 -23.20 -1.33
N ASP A 70 -26.97 -21.88 -1.23
CA ASP A 70 -27.68 -20.85 -1.98
C ASP A 70 -26.84 -20.33 -3.17
N GLU A 71 -25.63 -20.87 -3.38
CA GLU A 71 -24.73 -20.43 -4.44
C GLU A 71 -25.04 -21.14 -5.76
N VAL A 72 -25.65 -20.40 -6.70
CA VAL A 72 -26.09 -20.91 -8.01
C VAL A 72 -24.92 -21.33 -8.91
N THR A 73 -23.73 -20.75 -8.73
CA THR A 73 -22.48 -21.19 -9.39
C THR A 73 -21.26 -20.87 -8.52
N PRO A 74 -20.40 -21.85 -8.18
CA PRO A 74 -19.16 -21.56 -7.45
C PRO A 74 -18.25 -20.64 -8.28
N VAL A 75 -18.00 -19.42 -7.80
CA VAL A 75 -17.09 -18.49 -8.50
C VAL A 75 -15.64 -18.93 -8.25
N HIS A 76 -14.99 -19.49 -9.28
CA HIS A 76 -13.61 -19.93 -9.16
C HIS A 76 -12.64 -18.74 -9.23
N GLU A 77 -12.02 -18.39 -8.11
CA GLU A 77 -11.01 -17.34 -8.04
C GLU A 77 -9.69 -17.79 -8.67
N TRP A 78 -9.02 -16.90 -9.40
CA TRP A 78 -7.68 -17.17 -9.93
C TRP A 78 -6.68 -17.45 -8.79
N LYS A 79 -5.82 -18.46 -8.98
CA LYS A 79 -4.84 -18.90 -7.96
C LYS A 79 -4.01 -17.73 -7.38
N VAL A 80 -3.58 -16.81 -8.24
CA VAL A 80 -2.77 -15.63 -7.86
C VAL A 80 -3.57 -14.66 -6.99
N ALA A 81 -4.80 -14.34 -7.40
CA ALA A 81 -5.71 -13.47 -6.68
C ALA A 81 -5.95 -14.02 -5.26
N ARG A 82 -6.29 -15.31 -5.17
CA ARG A 82 -6.52 -15.98 -3.88
C ARG A 82 -5.27 -15.98 -3.01
N PHE A 83 -4.09 -16.25 -3.59
CA PHE A 83 -2.82 -16.21 -2.88
C PHE A 83 -2.58 -14.84 -2.24
N LEU A 84 -2.70 -13.77 -3.02
CA LEU A 84 -2.45 -12.41 -2.58
C LEU A 84 -3.43 -11.95 -1.50
N ARG A 85 -4.69 -12.42 -1.52
CA ARG A 85 -5.72 -11.99 -0.57
C ARG A 85 -5.83 -12.84 0.69
N ARG A 86 -5.52 -14.13 0.60
CA ARG A 86 -5.84 -15.10 1.66
C ARG A 86 -4.62 -15.87 2.20
N ALA A 87 -3.53 -16.00 1.45
CA ALA A 87 -2.39 -16.80 1.89
C ALA A 87 -1.40 -15.96 2.71
N THR A 88 -1.22 -16.31 3.99
CA THR A 88 -0.24 -15.65 4.88
C THR A 88 1.21 -15.79 4.39
N ASP A 89 1.48 -16.76 3.50
CA ASP A 89 2.75 -16.90 2.80
C ASP A 89 3.08 -15.74 1.84
N ALA A 90 2.10 -14.90 1.48
CA ALA A 90 2.34 -13.67 0.72
C ALA A 90 2.82 -12.50 1.61
N ALA A 91 2.82 -12.62 2.93
CA ALA A 91 3.23 -11.56 3.85
C ALA A 91 4.63 -10.98 3.59
N PRO A 92 5.68 -11.76 3.24
CA PRO A 92 7.00 -11.20 2.93
C PRO A 92 6.99 -10.25 1.72
N PHE A 93 6.16 -10.56 0.72
CA PHE A 93 5.98 -9.72 -0.48
C PHE A 93 5.38 -8.36 -0.09
N TYR A 94 4.30 -8.37 0.69
CA TYR A 94 3.69 -7.13 1.17
C TYR A 94 4.58 -6.36 2.13
N LEU A 95 5.37 -7.04 2.98
CA LEU A 95 6.30 -6.37 3.88
C LEU A 95 7.34 -5.55 3.09
N GLY A 96 7.88 -6.09 1.99
CA GLY A 96 8.77 -5.33 1.11
C GLY A 96 8.11 -4.05 0.60
N ILE A 97 6.91 -4.17 0.02
CA ILE A 97 6.14 -3.00 -0.49
C ILE A 97 5.88 -1.98 0.61
N ARG A 98 5.43 -2.45 1.79
CA ARG A 98 5.12 -1.61 2.94
C ARG A 98 6.33 -0.82 3.45
N LEU A 99 7.51 -1.45 3.51
CA LEU A 99 8.70 -0.77 3.99
C LEU A 99 9.15 0.33 3.02
N PHE A 100 9.03 0.08 1.71
CA PHE A 100 9.27 1.11 0.70
C PHE A 100 8.28 2.28 0.84
N LEU A 101 6.97 2.01 0.79
CA LEU A 101 5.94 3.06 0.90
C LEU A 101 6.00 3.78 2.25
N GLY A 102 6.14 3.03 3.33
CA GLY A 102 6.18 3.55 4.68
C GLY A 102 7.38 4.47 4.90
N TYR A 103 8.56 4.12 4.39
CA TYR A 103 9.73 5.00 4.43
C TYR A 103 9.50 6.30 3.66
N ASP A 104 8.96 6.21 2.44
CA ASP A 104 8.72 7.38 1.59
C ASP A 104 7.74 8.37 2.26
N TRP A 105 6.64 7.86 2.82
CA TRP A 105 5.67 8.65 3.58
C TRP A 105 6.27 9.26 4.86
N ILE A 106 7.05 8.51 5.64
CA ILE A 106 7.73 9.04 6.82
C ILE A 106 8.71 10.13 6.44
N HIS A 107 9.52 9.91 5.41
CA HIS A 107 10.54 10.86 4.98
C HIS A 107 9.88 12.17 4.52
N SER A 108 8.86 12.07 3.66
CA SER A 108 8.08 13.21 3.16
C SER A 108 7.38 13.99 4.29
N GLY A 109 6.77 13.28 5.24
CA GLY A 109 6.10 13.89 6.39
C GLY A 109 7.09 14.52 7.36
N TRP A 110 8.26 13.90 7.55
CA TRP A 110 9.30 14.41 8.44
C TRP A 110 9.91 15.72 7.93
N GLU A 111 10.22 15.80 6.62
CA GLU A 111 10.71 17.03 6.00
C GLU A 111 9.74 18.21 6.18
N LYS A 112 8.43 17.93 6.15
CA LYS A 112 7.40 18.94 6.42
C LYS A 112 7.28 19.27 7.90
N LEU A 113 7.39 18.27 8.77
CA LEU A 113 7.31 18.46 10.23
C LEU A 113 8.38 19.44 10.75
N VAL A 114 9.60 19.34 10.24
CA VAL A 114 10.71 20.22 10.66
C VAL A 114 10.74 21.55 9.92
N ASN A 115 9.82 21.77 8.97
CA ASN A 115 9.75 22.99 8.17
C ASN A 115 8.67 23.95 8.72
N PRO A 116 9.04 25.16 9.21
CA PRO A 116 8.09 26.15 9.71
C PRO A 116 7.01 26.56 8.69
N ALA A 117 7.30 26.47 7.39
CA ALA A 117 6.33 26.75 6.33
C ALA A 117 5.13 25.80 6.34
N TRP A 118 5.26 24.62 6.98
CA TRP A 118 4.19 23.63 7.12
C TRP A 118 3.58 23.63 8.52
N THR A 119 4.40 23.81 9.56
CA THR A 119 3.94 23.68 10.95
C THR A 119 3.51 24.99 11.60
N GLN A 120 3.93 26.14 11.08
CA GLN A 120 3.62 27.45 11.65
C GLN A 120 2.76 28.30 10.71
N THR A 121 3.20 28.51 9.47
CA THR A 121 2.57 29.48 8.55
C THR A 121 1.58 28.84 7.57
N GLY A 122 1.81 27.60 7.16
CA GLY A 122 1.04 26.94 6.10
C GLY A 122 1.40 27.43 4.68
N GLU A 123 2.46 28.22 4.54
CA GLU A 123 2.95 28.73 3.26
C GLU A 123 3.34 27.61 2.27
N GLY A 124 3.81 26.46 2.78
CA GLY A 124 4.14 25.30 1.93
C GLY A 124 2.93 24.81 1.11
N VAL A 125 1.77 24.70 1.76
CA VAL A 125 0.51 24.32 1.10
C VAL A 125 -0.06 25.47 0.29
N ARG A 126 0.01 26.70 0.81
CA ARG A 126 -0.47 27.88 0.10
C ARG A 126 0.20 28.06 -1.26
N ALA A 127 1.53 28.02 -1.30
CA ALA A 127 2.30 28.15 -2.53
C ALA A 127 2.07 26.97 -3.49
N TYR A 128 1.74 25.79 -2.96
CA TYR A 128 1.32 24.65 -3.77
C TYR A 128 -0.04 24.89 -4.43
N TRP A 129 -1.05 25.31 -3.65
CA TRP A 129 -2.39 25.61 -4.16
C TRP A 129 -2.39 26.77 -5.15
N GLU A 130 -1.70 27.89 -4.86
CA GLU A 130 -1.60 29.05 -5.74
C GLU A 130 -1.03 28.67 -7.12
N ARG A 131 -0.05 27.76 -7.17
CA ARG A 131 0.47 27.23 -8.45
C ARG A 131 -0.53 26.32 -9.15
N ALA A 132 -1.25 25.48 -8.41
CA ALA A 132 -2.17 24.50 -8.98
C ALA A 132 -3.42 25.13 -9.62
N ILE A 133 -3.90 26.26 -9.08
CA ILE A 133 -5.13 26.93 -9.55
C ILE A 133 -4.94 27.82 -10.79
N GLN A 134 -3.70 28.01 -11.25
CA GLN A 134 -3.38 28.93 -12.36
C GLN A 134 -4.15 28.57 -13.64
N VAL A 135 -4.67 29.59 -14.32
CA VAL A 135 -5.36 29.46 -15.61
C VAL A 135 -4.55 30.23 -16.67
N PRO A 136 -3.59 29.58 -17.34
CA PRO A 136 -2.78 30.25 -18.35
C PRO A 136 -3.57 30.49 -19.65
N LEU A 137 -3.12 31.45 -20.44
CA LEU A 137 -3.67 31.70 -21.78
C LEU A 137 -3.33 30.52 -22.72
N PRO A 138 -4.19 30.22 -23.71
CA PRO A 138 -3.90 29.23 -24.74
C PRO A 138 -2.56 29.53 -25.45
N PRO A 139 -1.75 28.52 -25.82
CA PRO A 139 -2.07 27.09 -25.85
C PRO A 139 -1.76 26.32 -24.55
N ALA A 140 -1.30 27.00 -23.49
CA ALA A 140 -0.96 26.37 -22.23
C ALA A 140 -2.22 25.83 -21.52
N ARG A 141 -2.08 24.70 -20.83
CA ARG A 141 -3.18 24.06 -20.08
C ARG A 141 -3.06 24.36 -18.58
N PRO A 142 -4.17 24.59 -17.87
CA PRO A 142 -4.17 24.67 -16.41
C PRO A 142 -3.57 23.41 -15.78
N PRO A 143 -2.84 23.49 -14.66
CA PRO A 143 -2.37 22.32 -13.93
C PRO A 143 -3.53 21.43 -13.46
N ILE A 144 -4.59 22.04 -12.91
CA ILE A 144 -5.84 21.34 -12.61
C ILE A 144 -6.77 21.39 -13.83
N THR A 145 -6.89 20.25 -14.52
CA THR A 145 -7.82 20.10 -15.66
C THR A 145 -9.29 20.09 -15.23
N TYR A 146 -9.60 19.53 -14.06
CA TYR A 146 -10.99 19.34 -13.59
C TYR A 146 -11.54 20.59 -12.90
N PRO A 147 -12.55 21.29 -13.47
CA PRO A 147 -12.99 22.58 -12.94
C PRO A 147 -13.53 22.51 -11.52
N ALA A 148 -14.27 21.45 -11.16
CA ALA A 148 -14.81 21.26 -9.82
C ALA A 148 -13.69 21.15 -8.76
N TYR A 149 -12.62 20.41 -9.05
CA TYR A 149 -11.49 20.29 -8.15
C TYR A 149 -10.71 21.60 -8.03
N ARG A 150 -10.55 22.34 -9.14
CA ARG A 150 -9.93 23.67 -9.12
C ARG A 150 -10.72 24.64 -8.24
N LEU A 151 -12.05 24.66 -8.38
CA LEU A 151 -12.93 25.49 -7.56
C LEU A 151 -12.86 25.10 -6.08
N PHE A 152 -12.77 23.80 -5.78
CA PHE A 152 -12.57 23.33 -4.41
C PHE A 152 -11.25 23.85 -3.81
N VAL A 153 -10.12 23.74 -4.53
CA VAL A 153 -8.82 24.24 -4.07
C VAL A 153 -8.83 25.77 -3.95
N GLN A 154 -9.43 26.48 -4.91
CA GLN A 154 -9.62 27.94 -4.85
C GLN A 154 -10.41 28.34 -3.60
N TYR A 155 -11.53 27.66 -3.33
CA TYR A 155 -12.35 27.91 -2.15
C TYR A 155 -11.55 27.73 -0.85
N MET A 156 -10.73 26.69 -0.74
CA MET A 156 -9.85 26.50 0.42
C MET A 156 -8.81 27.63 0.56
N LEU A 157 -8.27 28.10 -0.56
CA LEU A 157 -7.31 29.21 -0.59
C LEU A 157 -7.94 30.53 -0.14
N ASP A 158 -9.12 30.86 -0.69
CA ASP A 158 -9.87 32.08 -0.40
C ASP A 158 -10.29 32.17 1.08
N ASN A 159 -10.55 31.02 1.72
CA ASN A 159 -10.87 30.93 3.15
C ASN A 159 -9.63 30.83 4.06
N GLY A 160 -8.41 30.86 3.52
CA GLY A 160 -7.18 30.82 4.31
C GLY A 160 -6.92 29.48 5.02
N TRP A 161 -7.48 28.37 4.52
CA TRP A 161 -7.40 27.06 5.19
C TRP A 161 -6.01 26.41 5.16
N HIS A 162 -5.07 26.96 4.38
CA HIS A 162 -3.70 26.46 4.28
C HIS A 162 -2.99 26.37 5.64
N THR A 163 -3.33 27.24 6.60
CA THR A 163 -2.74 27.30 7.94
C THR A 163 -2.96 26.05 8.79
N TRP A 164 -4.18 25.49 8.80
CA TRP A 164 -4.49 24.26 9.52
C TRP A 164 -4.33 23.03 8.64
N PHE A 165 -4.63 23.15 7.34
CA PHE A 165 -4.55 22.04 6.40
C PHE A 165 -3.11 21.56 6.21
N ALA A 166 -2.11 22.45 6.26
CA ALA A 166 -0.71 22.04 6.22
C ALA A 166 -0.35 21.07 7.36
N LYS A 167 -0.82 21.34 8.58
CA LYS A 167 -0.61 20.45 9.74
C LYS A 167 -1.33 19.12 9.55
N PHE A 168 -2.55 19.16 9.00
CA PHE A 168 -3.31 17.96 8.68
C PHE A 168 -2.58 17.07 7.67
N VAL A 169 -1.98 17.66 6.62
CA VAL A 169 -1.13 16.94 5.66
C VAL A 169 0.06 16.30 6.39
N VAL A 170 0.84 17.06 7.15
CA VAL A 170 2.01 16.51 7.89
C VAL A 170 1.62 15.31 8.76
N VAL A 171 0.55 15.44 9.55
CA VAL A 171 0.07 14.36 10.42
C VAL A 171 -0.41 13.17 9.58
N GLY A 172 -1.14 13.41 8.49
CA GLY A 172 -1.61 12.37 7.58
C GLY A 172 -0.46 11.57 6.98
N GLU A 173 0.56 12.23 6.44
CA GLU A 173 1.74 11.59 5.86
C GLU A 173 2.49 10.72 6.89
N LEU A 174 2.69 11.25 8.10
CA LEU A 174 3.35 10.51 9.17
C LEU A 174 2.51 9.30 9.63
N LEU A 175 1.20 9.46 9.80
CA LEU A 175 0.33 8.36 10.21
C LEU A 175 0.24 7.25 9.15
N VAL A 176 0.18 7.61 7.87
CA VAL A 176 0.26 6.65 6.77
C VAL A 176 1.59 5.91 6.81
N GLY A 177 2.70 6.64 6.92
CA GLY A 177 4.04 6.05 7.03
C GLY A 177 4.16 5.09 8.21
N ILE A 178 3.75 5.51 9.41
CA ILE A 178 3.76 4.69 10.63
C ILE A 178 2.91 3.44 10.44
N GLY A 179 1.66 3.59 9.98
CA GLY A 179 0.71 2.49 9.79
C GLY A 179 1.25 1.42 8.84
N LEU A 180 1.88 1.85 7.74
CA LEU A 180 2.53 0.95 6.79
C LEU A 180 3.78 0.27 7.37
N LEU A 181 4.63 1.00 8.10
CA LEU A 181 5.84 0.42 8.69
C LEU A 181 5.51 -0.62 9.76
N VAL A 182 4.67 -0.26 10.74
CA VAL A 182 4.28 -1.18 11.83
C VAL A 182 3.32 -2.27 11.37
N GLY A 183 2.67 -2.06 10.22
CA GLY A 183 1.65 -2.97 9.68
C GLY A 183 0.40 -2.99 10.54
N GLY A 184 -0.03 -1.83 11.01
CA GLY A 184 -1.21 -1.63 11.84
C GLY A 184 -2.19 -0.73 11.12
N LEU A 185 -3.44 -1.20 10.97
CA LEU A 185 -4.44 -0.64 10.07
C LEU A 185 -3.88 -0.46 8.64
N THR A 186 -3.12 -1.46 8.16
CA THR A 186 -2.28 -1.35 6.94
C THR A 186 -3.08 -0.90 5.72
N ALA A 187 -4.25 -1.48 5.50
CA ALA A 187 -5.09 -1.13 4.35
C ALA A 187 -5.73 0.25 4.48
N ILE A 188 -6.02 0.70 5.71
CA ILE A 188 -6.51 2.06 5.96
C ILE A 188 -5.39 3.07 5.69
N ALA A 189 -4.18 2.80 6.20
CA ALA A 189 -3.01 3.62 5.91
C ALA A 189 -2.76 3.72 4.39
N ALA A 190 -2.76 2.60 3.68
CA ALA A 190 -2.62 2.58 2.22
C ALA A 190 -3.76 3.32 1.50
N ALA A 191 -5.01 3.24 1.99
CA ALA A 191 -6.13 3.97 1.40
C ALA A 191 -6.00 5.49 1.55
N PHE A 192 -5.53 5.99 2.70
CA PHE A 192 -5.24 7.42 2.87
C PHE A 192 -4.04 7.87 2.05
N GLY A 193 -3.00 7.04 1.95
CA GLY A 193 -1.88 7.29 1.05
C GLY A 193 -2.35 7.41 -0.40
N LEU A 194 -3.19 6.47 -0.84
CA LEU A 194 -3.77 6.45 -2.18
C LEU A 194 -4.58 7.71 -2.46
N LEU A 195 -5.42 8.12 -1.51
CA LEU A 195 -6.22 9.34 -1.59
C LEU A 195 -5.33 10.58 -1.77
N MET A 196 -4.30 10.74 -0.93
CA MET A 196 -3.38 11.88 -1.01
C MET A 196 -2.61 11.90 -2.34
N ASN A 197 -2.12 10.75 -2.79
CA ASN A 197 -1.44 10.64 -4.09
C ASN A 197 -2.36 11.03 -5.25
N PHE A 198 -3.63 10.61 -5.24
CA PHE A 198 -4.60 11.08 -6.22
C PHE A 198 -4.80 12.59 -6.14
N SER A 199 -4.98 13.17 -4.94
CA SER A 199 -5.11 14.62 -4.77
C SER A 199 -3.94 15.41 -5.39
N PHE A 200 -2.71 14.91 -5.29
CA PHE A 200 -1.53 15.53 -5.92
C PHE A 200 -1.55 15.42 -7.44
N VAL A 201 -1.93 14.25 -7.98
CA VAL A 201 -2.07 14.05 -9.43
C VAL A 201 -3.16 14.96 -10.01
N TYR A 202 -4.32 15.06 -9.35
CA TYR A 202 -5.39 15.98 -9.74
C TYR A 202 -4.96 17.45 -9.68
N ALA A 203 -4.03 17.80 -8.79
CA ALA A 203 -3.44 19.13 -8.67
C ALA A 203 -2.38 19.45 -9.75
N GLY A 204 -2.11 18.51 -10.67
CA GLY A 204 -1.14 18.67 -11.76
C GLY A 204 0.29 18.30 -11.36
N THR A 205 0.49 17.63 -10.22
CA THR A 205 1.81 17.15 -9.80
C THR A 205 2.04 15.73 -10.31
N ALA A 206 2.91 15.59 -11.32
CA ALA A 206 3.37 14.30 -11.82
C ALA A 206 4.81 14.06 -11.33
N SER A 207 4.97 13.46 -10.15
CA SER A 207 6.25 12.91 -9.66
C SER A 207 6.12 11.38 -9.52
N THR A 208 6.75 10.77 -8.53
CA THR A 208 6.72 9.33 -8.19
C THR A 208 5.33 8.77 -7.85
N ASN A 209 4.31 9.63 -7.72
CA ASN A 209 2.93 9.32 -7.35
C ASN A 209 2.30 8.12 -8.09
N PRO A 210 2.45 7.92 -9.42
CA PRO A 210 1.85 6.77 -10.10
C PRO A 210 2.34 5.42 -9.56
N THR A 211 3.63 5.34 -9.18
CA THR A 211 4.19 4.12 -8.58
C THR A 211 3.61 3.88 -7.19
N LEU A 212 3.51 4.93 -6.37
CA LEU A 212 2.92 4.84 -5.03
C LEU A 212 1.46 4.39 -5.10
N ILE A 213 0.67 4.99 -6.00
CA ILE A 213 -0.75 4.64 -6.24
C ILE A 213 -0.92 3.15 -6.54
N ILE A 214 -0.10 2.61 -7.45
CA ILE A 214 -0.17 1.19 -7.84
C ILE A 214 0.14 0.30 -6.63
N LEU A 215 1.18 0.61 -5.88
CA LEU A 215 1.62 -0.19 -4.74
C LEU A 215 0.64 -0.10 -3.56
N GLU A 216 0.06 1.07 -3.30
CA GLU A 216 -1.00 1.27 -2.32
C GLU A 216 -2.25 0.48 -2.69
N ALA A 217 -2.64 0.48 -3.97
CA ALA A 217 -3.74 -0.35 -4.47
C ALA A 217 -3.46 -1.85 -4.29
N VAL A 218 -2.22 -2.31 -4.50
CA VAL A 218 -1.82 -3.70 -4.23
C VAL A 218 -1.96 -4.05 -2.74
N ILE A 219 -1.57 -3.15 -1.83
CA ILE A 219 -1.77 -3.35 -0.38
C ILE A 219 -3.26 -3.45 -0.04
N ILE A 220 -4.09 -2.54 -0.55
CA ILE A 220 -5.54 -2.52 -0.30
C ILE A 220 -6.18 -3.82 -0.81
N TYR A 221 -5.78 -4.27 -1.99
CA TYR A 221 -6.25 -5.55 -2.54
C TYR A 221 -5.93 -6.73 -1.61
N GLY A 222 -4.72 -6.72 -1.04
CA GLY A 222 -4.21 -7.73 -0.12
C GLY A 222 -4.52 -7.53 1.36
N TRP A 223 -5.48 -6.68 1.73
CA TRP A 223 -5.60 -6.10 3.07
C TRP A 223 -5.51 -7.07 4.26
N LEU A 224 -6.09 -8.28 4.15
CA LEU A 224 -6.05 -9.30 5.21
C LEU A 224 -4.65 -9.88 5.49
N VAL A 225 -3.80 -9.88 4.46
CA VAL A 225 -2.47 -10.49 4.46
C VAL A 225 -1.37 -9.45 4.55
N ALA A 226 -1.59 -8.24 4.01
CA ALA A 226 -0.57 -7.21 3.93
C ALA A 226 0.00 -6.80 5.30
N GLY A 227 -0.83 -6.82 6.33
CA GLY A 227 -0.43 -6.56 7.72
C GLY A 227 -0.08 -7.81 8.55
N TRP A 228 -0.03 -9.02 7.96
CA TRP A 228 0.19 -10.27 8.70
C TRP A 228 1.54 -10.31 9.43
N TRP A 229 2.58 -9.78 8.79
CA TRP A 229 3.85 -9.48 9.43
C TRP A 229 3.82 -8.03 9.95
N GLY A 230 3.03 -7.80 10.98
CA GLY A 230 2.73 -6.49 11.55
C GLY A 230 1.70 -6.57 12.67
N LEU A 231 1.22 -5.42 13.13
CA LEU A 231 0.22 -5.32 14.19
C LEU A 231 -1.17 -5.83 13.77
N ASP A 232 -1.52 -5.83 12.49
CA ASP A 232 -2.80 -6.33 11.98
C ASP A 232 -3.02 -7.82 12.24
N ARG A 233 -1.95 -8.57 12.53
CA ARG A 233 -2.08 -9.93 13.04
C ARG A 233 -2.90 -9.98 14.33
N PHE A 234 -2.80 -8.95 15.16
CA PHE A 234 -3.49 -8.83 16.46
C PHE A 234 -4.70 -7.90 16.37
N LEU A 235 -4.61 -6.81 15.62
CA LEU A 235 -5.69 -5.81 15.50
C LEU A 235 -6.92 -6.37 14.76
N LEU A 236 -6.74 -7.12 13.67
CA LEU A 236 -7.88 -7.61 12.89
C LEU A 236 -8.78 -8.57 13.69
N PRO A 237 -8.25 -9.57 14.41
CA PRO A 237 -9.07 -10.39 15.31
C PRO A 237 -9.77 -9.58 16.41
N LEU A 238 -9.09 -8.59 17.00
CA LEU A 238 -9.67 -7.72 18.03
C LEU A 238 -10.87 -6.90 17.51
N LEU A 239 -10.86 -6.56 16.22
CA LEU A 239 -11.94 -5.84 15.56
C LEU A 239 -13.03 -6.78 15.00
N HIS A 240 -12.95 -8.10 15.28
CA HIS A 240 -13.80 -9.14 14.69
C HIS A 240 -13.77 -9.17 13.15
N LEU A 241 -12.70 -8.63 12.56
CA LEU A 241 -12.39 -8.78 11.15
C LEU A 241 -11.63 -10.10 10.99
N GLU A 242 -12.35 -11.19 11.28
CA GLU A 242 -11.80 -12.53 11.23
C GLU A 242 -11.45 -12.91 9.79
N ARG A 243 -10.33 -13.61 9.64
CA ARG A 243 -9.97 -14.26 8.38
C ARG A 243 -10.90 -15.45 8.21
N SER A 244 -12.02 -15.26 7.50
CA SER A 244 -12.91 -16.36 7.12
C SER A 244 -12.14 -17.37 6.27
N GLY A 245 -11.57 -18.39 6.91
CA GLY A 245 -10.74 -19.41 6.27
C GLY A 245 -9.49 -19.84 7.04
N GLU A 246 -9.16 -19.25 8.20
CA GLU A 246 -8.09 -19.82 9.04
C GLU A 246 -8.61 -21.11 9.69
N TRP A 247 -7.97 -22.22 9.32
CA TRP A 247 -8.31 -23.59 9.73
C TRP A 247 -8.46 -23.67 11.25
N ARG A 248 -9.70 -23.82 11.75
CA ARG A 248 -9.91 -24.37 13.09
C ARG A 248 -9.44 -25.82 13.04
N PRO A 249 -8.51 -26.28 13.90
CA PRO A 249 -8.34 -27.71 14.06
C PRO A 249 -9.69 -28.27 14.48
N VAL A 250 -10.28 -29.07 13.58
CA VAL A 250 -11.43 -29.90 13.91
C VAL A 250 -10.96 -30.77 15.06
N GLY A 251 -11.29 -30.37 16.29
CA GLY A 251 -11.07 -31.19 17.47
C GLY A 251 -11.65 -32.57 17.20
N PRO A 252 -11.04 -33.64 17.73
CA PRO A 252 -11.43 -35.00 17.40
C PRO A 252 -12.95 -35.12 17.53
N ARG A 253 -13.62 -35.40 16.41
CA ARG A 253 -15.08 -35.63 16.37
C ARG A 253 -15.38 -36.60 17.50
N ARG A 254 -16.04 -36.12 18.54
CA ARG A 254 -16.56 -36.96 19.60
C ARG A 254 -17.49 -37.91 18.87
N ARG A 255 -17.08 -39.17 18.70
CA ARG A 255 -17.96 -40.20 18.15
C ARG A 255 -19.17 -40.19 19.05
N GLU A 256 -20.30 -39.67 18.55
CA GLU A 256 -21.57 -40.00 19.14
C GLU A 256 -21.63 -41.52 19.15
N ARG A 257 -21.61 -42.07 20.36
CA ARG A 257 -21.87 -43.49 20.53
C ARG A 257 -23.31 -43.66 20.09
N GLU A 258 -23.49 -44.26 18.93
CA GLU A 258 -24.75 -44.90 18.58
C GLU A 258 -25.05 -45.87 19.72
N HIS A 259 -25.98 -45.48 20.59
CA HIS A 259 -26.59 -46.38 21.53
C HIS A 259 -27.59 -47.22 20.74
N VAL A 260 -27.27 -48.51 20.71
CA VAL A 260 -28.05 -49.68 20.28
C VAL A 260 -29.52 -49.57 20.65
#